data_AF-A0A4Z2EHG4-F1
#
_entry.id   AF-A0A4Z2EHG4-F1
#
_cell.length_a   1.000
_cell.length_b   1.000
_cell.length_c   1.000
_cell.angle_alpha   90.00
_cell.angle_beta   90.00
_cell.angle_gamma   90.00
#
_symmetry.space_group_name_H-M   'P 1'
#
loop_
_entity.id
_entity.type
_entity.pdbx_description
1 polymer ?
#
loop_
_entity_poly.entity_id
_entity_poly.type
_entity_poly.pdbx_seq_one_letter_code
_entity_poly.pdbx_strand_id
1 'polypeptide(L)'
;MVCNRHDYGTRSVCAWSRRTGTRPHEHKPMTTVAVLGGGIGGLAASYYLCKSPQVAKVILLESSSRFGGWLWSTRRADGAVFEHGPRGIRPAGAVGRNTLNMVSSRAVMMMKMMMKMMMMKRSHLNV
;
A
#
# COMPACT_ATOMS: atom_id res chain seq x y z
N MET A 1 -11.58 52.03 27.30
CA MET A 1 -12.68 52.19 28.28
C MET A 1 -13.62 51.01 28.14
N VAL A 2 -13.79 50.25 29.22
CA VAL A 2 -14.63 49.05 29.27
C VAL A 2 -16.06 49.49 29.57
N CYS A 3 -17.03 48.98 28.80
CA CYS A 3 -18.36 48.75 29.34
C CYS A 3 -18.89 47.42 28.80
N ASN A 4 -19.39 46.62 29.72
CA ASN A 4 -19.69 45.20 29.63
C ASN A 4 -21.20 45.06 29.83
N ARG A 5 -21.93 44.35 28.96
CA ARG A 5 -23.15 43.63 29.38
C ARG A 5 -23.57 42.55 28.39
N HIS A 6 -24.01 41.46 29.00
CA HIS A 6 -24.35 40.16 28.49
C HIS A 6 -25.68 40.09 27.72
N ASP A 7 -25.71 39.13 26.78
CA ASP A 7 -26.77 38.20 26.33
C ASP A 7 -28.26 38.59 26.42
N TYR A 8 -29.00 38.42 25.31
CA TYR A 8 -29.74 37.18 24.95
C TYR A 8 -30.69 37.47 23.76
N GLY A 9 -30.64 36.64 22.72
CA GLY A 9 -31.84 36.24 21.99
C GLY A 9 -32.15 36.87 20.61
N THR A 10 -32.41 35.96 19.67
CA THR A 10 -33.34 36.06 18.52
C THR A 10 -32.88 36.73 17.21
N ARG A 11 -32.50 35.84 16.28
CA ARG A 11 -32.78 35.83 14.82
C ARG A 11 -32.73 37.17 14.09
N SER A 12 -31.62 37.40 13.40
CA SER A 12 -31.66 38.01 12.07
C SER A 12 -30.60 37.36 11.20
N VAL A 13 -31.08 36.78 10.11
CA VAL A 13 -30.31 36.11 9.07
C VAL A 13 -29.61 37.21 8.27
N CYS A 14 -28.49 37.72 8.77
CA CYS A 14 -27.62 38.57 7.96
C CYS A 14 -26.78 37.66 7.06
N ALA A 15 -27.26 37.54 5.82
CA ALA A 15 -26.58 36.93 4.70
C ALA A 15 -25.14 37.46 4.58
N TRP A 16 -24.16 36.70 5.09
CA TRP A 16 -22.81 36.79 4.59
C TRP A 16 -22.70 35.88 3.38
N SER A 17 -22.79 36.55 2.24
CA SER A 17 -22.34 36.13 0.91
C SER A 17 -21.49 34.86 0.91
N ARG A 18 -21.91 33.93 0.04
CA ARG A 18 -21.08 32.84 -0.49
C ARG A 18 -19.71 33.39 -0.93
N ARG A 19 -18.75 33.39 -0.01
CA ARG A 19 -17.38 33.00 -0.31
C ARG A 19 -17.19 31.62 0.27
N THR A 20 -17.71 30.64 -0.46
CA THR A 20 -17.00 29.37 -0.61
C THR A 20 -15.64 29.72 -1.20
N GLY A 21 -14.73 30.18 -0.35
CA GLY A 21 -13.31 30.11 -0.64
C GLY A 21 -13.05 28.64 -0.91
N THR A 22 -12.85 28.28 -2.17
CA THR A 22 -12.19 27.04 -2.52
C THR A 22 -10.93 27.02 -1.67
N ARG A 23 -10.88 26.12 -0.67
CA ARG A 23 -9.61 25.82 -0.01
C ARG A 23 -8.64 25.57 -1.17
N PRO A 24 -7.47 26.23 -1.23
CA PRO A 24 -6.53 25.97 -2.29
C PRO A 24 -6.41 24.45 -2.35
N HIS A 25 -6.68 23.90 -3.54
CA HIS A 25 -6.71 22.48 -3.79
C HIS A 25 -5.49 21.90 -3.08
N GLU A 26 -5.69 21.23 -1.94
CA GLU A 26 -4.59 20.68 -1.16
C GLU A 26 -4.08 19.54 -2.02
N HIS A 27 -3.19 19.89 -2.94
CA HIS A 27 -2.63 19.02 -3.93
C HIS A 27 -1.58 18.20 -3.20
N LYS A 28 -2.07 17.31 -2.33
CA LYS A 28 -1.27 16.38 -1.58
C LYS A 28 -0.39 15.66 -2.59
N PRO A 29 0.94 15.88 -2.60
CA PRO A 29 1.79 15.33 -3.64
C PRO A 29 1.62 13.83 -3.60
N MET A 30 1.10 13.30 -4.70
CA MET A 30 0.85 11.88 -4.87
C MET A 30 2.20 11.19 -5.03
N THR A 31 2.69 10.60 -3.93
CA THR A 31 4.06 10.07 -3.90
C THR A 31 4.16 8.78 -4.72
N THR A 32 5.24 8.67 -5.50
CA THR A 32 5.64 7.41 -6.15
C THR A 32 6.77 6.81 -5.33
N VAL A 33 6.63 5.54 -4.94
CA VAL A 33 7.60 4.83 -4.09
C VAL A 33 8.14 3.63 -4.86
N ALA A 34 9.47 3.54 -4.96
CA ALA A 34 10.15 2.35 -5.45
C ALA A 34 10.59 1.49 -4.25
N VAL A 35 10.30 0.20 -4.31
CA VAL A 35 10.73 -0.81 -3.35
C VAL A 35 11.73 -1.72 -4.06
N LEU A 36 12.94 -1.84 -3.50
CA LEU A 36 14.01 -2.66 -4.03
C LEU A 36 14.06 -3.98 -3.26
N GLY A 37 13.96 -5.10 -3.98
CA GLY A 37 13.90 -6.45 -3.44
C GLY A 37 12.46 -6.98 -3.31
N GLY A 38 12.16 -8.03 -4.07
CA GLY A 38 10.92 -8.78 -4.14
C GLY A 38 10.80 -9.91 -3.12
N GLY A 39 11.58 -9.89 -2.04
CA GLY A 39 11.45 -10.82 -0.92
C GLY A 39 10.17 -10.60 -0.09
N ILE A 40 9.93 -11.44 0.93
CA ILE A 40 8.75 -11.32 1.79
C ILE A 40 8.60 -9.93 2.44
N GLY A 41 9.72 -9.31 2.83
CA GLY A 41 9.75 -7.95 3.37
C GLY A 41 9.34 -6.88 2.36
N GLY A 42 9.88 -6.91 1.13
CA GLY A 42 9.53 -5.95 0.08
C GLY A 42 8.10 -6.12 -0.43
N LEU A 43 7.61 -7.35 -0.51
CA LEU A 43 6.20 -7.65 -0.78
C LEU A 43 5.28 -7.14 0.34
N ALA A 44 5.68 -7.29 1.61
CA ALA A 44 4.94 -6.74 2.74
C ALA A 44 4.93 -5.21 2.74
N ALA A 45 6.07 -4.56 2.51
CA ALA A 45 6.19 -3.11 2.40
C ALA A 45 5.29 -2.58 1.27
N SER A 46 5.37 -3.18 0.09
CA SER A 46 4.52 -2.84 -1.06
C SER A 46 3.03 -2.98 -0.74
N TYR A 47 2.66 -4.00 0.03
CA TYR A 47 1.28 -4.21 0.47
C TYR A 47 0.74 -3.09 1.35
N TYR A 48 1.49 -2.64 2.35
CA TYR A 48 1.05 -1.53 3.19
C TYR A 48 1.10 -0.19 2.46
N LEU A 49 2.10 0.02 1.59
CA LEU A 49 2.19 1.23 0.76
C LEU A 49 0.98 1.36 -0.17
N CYS A 50 0.52 0.27 -0.78
CA CYS A 50 -0.69 0.27 -1.62
C CYS A 50 -1.98 0.59 -0.86
N LYS A 51 -1.99 0.48 0.48
CA LYS A 51 -3.13 0.86 1.32
C LYS A 51 -3.07 2.30 1.81
N SER A 52 -1.92 2.96 1.65
CA SER A 52 -1.75 4.33 2.09
C SER A 52 -2.36 5.30 1.08
N PRO A 53 -3.27 6.21 1.50
CA PRO A 53 -3.81 7.25 0.62
C PRO A 53 -2.78 8.33 0.25
N GLN A 54 -1.54 8.23 0.76
CA GLN A 54 -0.44 9.13 0.42
C GLN A 54 0.37 8.66 -0.79
N VAL A 55 0.24 7.38 -1.16
CA VAL A 55 1.07 6.74 -2.19
C VAL A 55 0.20 6.46 -3.40
N ALA A 56 0.50 7.15 -4.51
CA ALA A 56 -0.25 6.97 -5.75
C ALA A 56 0.28 5.83 -6.61
N LYS A 57 1.58 5.52 -6.50
CA LYS A 57 2.21 4.46 -7.30
C LYS A 57 3.30 3.78 -6.48
N VAL A 58 3.22 2.45 -6.41
CA VAL A 58 4.28 1.59 -5.90
C VAL A 58 4.93 0.87 -7.08
N ILE A 59 6.26 0.90 -7.15
CA ILE A 59 7.06 0.16 -8.10
C ILE A 59 7.89 -0.85 -7.30
N LEU A 60 7.68 -2.15 -7.50
CA LEU A 60 8.50 -3.18 -6.89
C LEU A 60 9.53 -3.69 -7.91
N LEU A 61 10.81 -3.63 -7.55
CA LEU A 61 11.93 -4.08 -8.36
C LEU A 61 12.58 -5.30 -7.70
N GLU A 62 12.79 -6.35 -8.46
CA GLU A 62 13.45 -7.58 -8.02
C GLU A 62 14.50 -7.95 -9.07
N SER A 63 15.73 -8.24 -8.61
CA SER A 63 16.86 -8.54 -9.50
C SER A 63 16.77 -9.96 -10.07
N SER A 64 16.21 -10.91 -9.32
CA SER A 64 16.07 -12.28 -9.78
C SER A 64 14.84 -12.47 -10.68
N SER A 65 14.75 -13.66 -11.27
CA SER A 65 13.60 -14.05 -12.09
C SER A 65 12.32 -14.31 -11.27
N ARG A 66 12.38 -14.28 -9.92
CA ARG A 66 11.27 -14.66 -9.04
C ARG A 66 11.10 -13.77 -7.83
N PHE A 67 9.87 -13.67 -7.35
CA PHE A 67 9.55 -13.06 -6.06
C PHE A 67 9.59 -14.09 -4.93
N GLY A 68 9.79 -13.62 -3.71
CA GLY A 68 9.78 -14.41 -2.48
C GLY A 68 11.12 -14.44 -1.74
N GLY A 69 12.23 -14.15 -2.42
CA GLY A 69 13.57 -14.27 -1.83
C GLY A 69 13.78 -15.68 -1.28
N TRP A 70 14.15 -15.79 0.00
CA TRP A 70 14.29 -17.07 0.72
C TRP A 70 13.01 -17.91 0.79
N LEU A 71 11.83 -17.34 0.59
CA LEU A 71 10.59 -18.12 0.46
C LEU A 71 10.60 -18.83 -0.90
N TRP A 72 11.04 -20.07 -0.91
CA TRP A 72 11.20 -20.88 -2.11
C TRP A 72 10.91 -22.35 -1.82
N SER A 73 10.04 -22.93 -2.65
CA SER A 73 9.65 -24.33 -2.61
C SER A 73 9.88 -24.97 -3.98
N THR A 74 10.30 -26.23 -4.00
CA THR A 74 10.39 -27.05 -5.22
C THR A 74 9.39 -28.19 -5.14
N ARG A 75 8.57 -28.34 -6.16
CA ARG A 75 7.63 -29.46 -6.27
C ARG A 75 8.19 -30.50 -7.24
N ARG A 76 8.29 -31.75 -6.80
CA ARG A 76 8.68 -32.88 -7.63
C ARG A 76 7.48 -33.48 -8.35
N ALA A 77 7.76 -34.28 -9.38
CA ALA A 77 6.73 -34.97 -10.18
C ALA A 77 5.91 -35.98 -9.36
N ASP A 78 6.52 -36.55 -8.32
CA ASP A 78 5.88 -37.44 -7.34
C ASP A 78 4.94 -36.70 -6.36
N GLY A 79 4.82 -35.37 -6.49
CA GLY A 79 3.98 -34.53 -5.64
C GLY A 79 4.67 -34.03 -4.36
N ALA A 80 5.89 -34.49 -4.06
CA ALA A 80 6.63 -34.04 -2.90
C ALA A 80 7.01 -32.55 -3.02
N VAL A 81 6.90 -31.82 -1.91
CA VAL A 81 7.26 -30.39 -1.81
C VAL A 81 8.46 -30.24 -0.89
N PHE A 82 9.53 -29.63 -1.41
CA PHE A 82 10.75 -29.31 -0.68
C PHE A 82 10.81 -27.81 -0.45
N GLU A 83 10.70 -27.40 0.81
CA GLU A 83 10.89 -26.02 1.23
C GLU A 83 12.38 -25.74 1.44
N HIS A 84 12.92 -24.78 0.68
CA HIS A 84 14.32 -24.35 0.76
C HIS A 84 14.54 -23.20 1.75
N GLY A 85 13.45 -22.66 2.31
CA GLY A 85 13.49 -21.59 3.30
C GLY A 85 12.57 -21.86 4.49
N PRO A 86 11.76 -20.89 4.93
CA PRO A 86 10.93 -21.04 6.11
C PRO A 86 9.81 -22.08 5.87
N ARG A 87 9.68 -23.06 6.79
CA ARG A 87 8.70 -24.17 6.69
C ARG A 87 7.40 -23.94 7.46
N GLY A 88 7.22 -22.76 8.04
CA GLY A 88 6.02 -22.46 8.80
C GLY A 88 6.04 -21.07 9.42
N ILE A 89 4.85 -20.56 9.70
CA ILE A 89 4.62 -19.29 10.38
C ILE A 89 3.66 -19.56 11.52
N ARG A 90 3.99 -19.12 12.74
CA ARG A 90 3.07 -19.23 13.89
C ARG A 90 2.06 -18.09 13.82
N PRO A 91 0.75 -18.36 13.77
CA PRO A 91 -0.28 -17.31 13.66
C PRO A 91 -0.56 -16.59 14.99
N ALA A 92 0.02 -17.05 16.10
CA ALA A 92 -0.19 -16.47 17.42
C ALA A 92 0.37 -15.04 17.54
N GLY A 93 -0.30 -14.23 18.37
CA GLY A 93 0.12 -12.86 18.69
C GLY A 93 -0.19 -11.83 17.59
N ALA A 94 0.21 -10.58 17.83
CA ALA A 94 0.00 -9.48 16.88
C ALA A 94 0.73 -9.71 15.55
N VAL A 95 1.96 -10.21 15.59
CA VAL A 95 2.80 -10.47 14.41
C VAL A 95 2.22 -11.60 13.54
N GLY A 96 1.77 -12.69 14.18
CA GLY A 96 1.15 -13.82 13.48
C GLY A 96 -0.18 -13.44 12.82
N ARG A 97 -1.05 -12.72 13.53
CA ARG A 97 -2.30 -12.18 12.98
C ARG A 97 -2.04 -11.21 11.82
N ASN A 98 -1.04 -10.36 11.92
CA ASN A 98 -0.68 -9.45 10.84
C ASN A 98 -0.28 -10.22 9.57
N THR A 99 0.49 -11.30 9.74
CA THR A 99 0.86 -12.18 8.64
C THR A 99 -0.36 -12.90 8.04
N LEU A 100 -1.27 -13.38 8.88
CA LEU A 100 -2.52 -13.98 8.43
C LEU A 100 -3.41 -12.98 7.66
N ASN A 101 -3.49 -11.74 8.13
CA ASN A 101 -4.20 -10.66 7.44
C ASN A 101 -3.58 -10.37 6.07
N MET A 102 -2.24 -10.40 5.97
CA MET A 102 -1.56 -10.28 4.69
C MET A 102 -1.88 -11.45 3.76
N VAL A 103 -1.96 -12.68 4.24
CA VAL A 103 -2.30 -13.86 3.41
C VAL A 103 -3.77 -13.84 2.98
N SER A 104 -4.68 -13.58 3.92
CA SER A 104 -6.14 -13.57 3.68
C SER A 104 -6.57 -12.49 2.70
N SER A 105 -5.96 -11.31 2.78
CA SER A 105 -6.24 -10.19 1.85
C SER A 105 -5.72 -10.40 0.43
N ARG A 106 -4.96 -11.48 0.15
CA ARG A 106 -4.05 -11.59 -1.02
C ARG A 106 -4.42 -12.56 -2.13
N ALA A 107 -5.61 -13.15 -2.16
CA ALA A 107 -6.08 -13.79 -3.41
C ALA A 107 -6.11 -12.78 -4.61
N VAL A 108 -6.11 -11.47 -4.35
CA VAL A 108 -6.29 -10.41 -5.38
C VAL A 108 -5.04 -9.52 -5.60
N MET A 109 -4.00 -9.59 -4.75
CA MET A 109 -2.86 -8.66 -4.88
C MET A 109 -1.84 -9.06 -5.97
N MET A 110 -1.75 -10.35 -6.31
CA MET A 110 -0.95 -10.81 -7.45
C MET A 110 -1.39 -10.15 -8.76
N MET A 111 -2.70 -9.97 -8.98
CA MET A 111 -3.23 -9.39 -10.22
C MET A 111 -2.92 -7.89 -10.38
N LYS A 112 -3.01 -7.08 -9.31
CA LYS A 112 -2.71 -5.63 -9.39
C LYS A 112 -1.21 -5.33 -9.53
N MET A 113 -0.31 -6.15 -8.96
CA MET A 113 1.14 -5.96 -9.13
C MET A 113 1.66 -6.52 -10.46
N MET A 114 1.14 -7.67 -10.93
CA MET A 114 1.58 -8.26 -12.21
C MET A 114 1.28 -7.36 -13.42
N MET A 115 0.15 -6.67 -13.45
CA MET A 115 -0.17 -5.75 -14.55
C MET A 115 0.80 -4.56 -14.66
N LYS A 116 1.48 -4.17 -13.57
CA LYS A 116 2.47 -3.07 -13.59
C LYS A 116 3.91 -3.53 -13.79
N MET A 117 4.22 -4.80 -13.48
CA MET A 117 5.53 -5.41 -13.75
C MET A 117 5.77 -5.68 -15.23
N MET A 118 4.73 -5.99 -16.00
CA MET A 118 4.87 -6.33 -17.42
C MET A 118 5.20 -5.11 -18.31
N MET A 119 5.02 -3.88 -17.80
CA MET A 119 5.38 -2.66 -18.54
C MET A 119 6.85 -2.26 -18.47
N MET A 120 7.68 -2.87 -17.60
CA MET A 120 9.09 -2.46 -17.46
C MET A 120 10.12 -3.48 -17.95
N LYS A 121 9.71 -4.70 -18.32
CA LYS A 121 10.59 -5.70 -18.96
C LYS A 121 10.61 -5.61 -20.50
N ARG A 122 9.79 -4.78 -21.13
CA ARG A 122 9.78 -4.60 -22.60
C ARG A 122 10.76 -3.56 -23.14
N SER A 123 11.41 -2.76 -22.31
CA SER A 123 12.31 -1.67 -22.75
C SER A 123 13.80 -2.04 -22.82
N HIS A 124 14.19 -3.29 -22.54
CA HIS A 124 15.60 -3.72 -22.57
C HIS A 124 15.86 -4.96 -23.45
N LEU A 125 14.96 -5.30 -24.38
CA LEU A 125 15.09 -6.44 -25.31
C LEU A 125 15.00 -5.99 -26.78
N ASN A 126 15.48 -4.79 -27.08
CA ASN A 126 15.65 -4.33 -28.46
C ASN A 126 16.88 -3.43 -28.57
N VAL A 127 18.05 -4.02 -28.35
CA VAL A 127 19.35 -3.62 -28.92
C VAL A 127 20.11 -4.91 -29.22
#